data_AF-A0A8B6HE99-F1
#
_entry.id   AF-A0A8B6HE99-F1
#
_cell.length_a   1.000
_cell.length_b   1.000
_cell.length_c   1.000
_cell.angle_alpha   90.00
_cell.angle_beta   90.00
_cell.angle_gamma   90.00
#
_symmetry.space_group_name_H-M   'P 1'
#
loop_
_entity.id
_entity.type
_entity.pdbx_description
1 polymer ?
#
loop_
_entity_poly.entity_id
_entity_poly.type
_entity_poly.pdbx_seq_one_letter_code
_entity_poly.pdbx_strand_id
1 'polypeptide(L)'
;MSPLLFCSKIQEDIEEENQKATVLSQKTKLNENVCIRCCRSFGIIFNRKQTCQLCKLYICKSCCLYDRENKGYICHTCAEARELKMKSCEWFYDNVSKKFKRFGSAKVVRTLYKQKRKDSARRYHTDNESDSGYDPSLLSSKQYGSLQSLDRLHQQVEGHDRDTE
;
A
#
# COMPACT_ATOMS: atom_id res chain seq x y z
N MET A 1 -8.80 1.35 -8.72
CA MET A 1 -7.78 1.65 -7.69
C MET A 1 -7.52 0.38 -6.89
N SER A 2 -6.26 -0.04 -6.74
CA SER A 2 -5.92 -1.25 -5.97
C SER A 2 -6.21 -1.05 -4.48
N PRO A 3 -6.78 -2.04 -3.76
CA PRO A 3 -7.08 -1.91 -2.32
C PRO A 3 -5.88 -1.52 -1.45
N LEU A 4 -4.68 -1.99 -1.80
CA LEU A 4 -3.44 -1.66 -1.10
C LEU A 4 -3.02 -0.18 -1.27
N LEU A 5 -3.24 0.39 -2.46
CA LEU A 5 -2.94 1.81 -2.73
C LEU A 5 -3.92 2.73 -2.00
N PHE A 6 -5.18 2.32 -1.88
CA PHE A 6 -6.21 3.07 -1.15
C PHE A 6 -5.91 3.11 0.36
N CYS A 7 -5.48 1.99 0.95
CA CYS A 7 -5.10 1.94 2.36
C CYS A 7 -3.87 2.81 2.65
N SER A 8 -2.84 2.77 1.77
CA SER A 8 -1.63 3.61 1.92
C SER A 8 -1.97 5.10 1.94
N LYS A 9 -2.82 5.56 1.02
CA LYS A 9 -3.17 6.99 0.94
C LYS A 9 -3.92 7.48 2.17
N ILE A 10 -4.91 6.73 2.65
CA ILE A 10 -5.65 7.07 3.87
C ILE A 10 -4.71 7.06 5.09
N GLN A 11 -3.79 6.11 5.14
CA GLN A 11 -2.81 6.03 6.23
C GLN A 11 -1.89 7.24 6.26
N GLU A 12 -1.39 7.68 5.10
CA GLU A 12 -0.59 8.90 4.97
C GLU A 12 -1.36 10.14 5.43
N ASP A 13 -2.62 10.30 5.00
CA ASP A 13 -3.44 11.46 5.36
C ASP A 13 -3.72 11.51 6.88
N ILE A 14 -3.98 10.35 7.50
CA ILE A 14 -4.14 10.23 8.95
C ILE A 14 -2.84 10.59 9.69
N GLU A 15 -1.69 10.11 9.19
CA GLU A 15 -0.39 10.36 9.80
C GLU A 15 -0.04 11.85 9.73
N GLU A 16 -0.25 12.49 8.58
CA GLU A 16 -0.04 13.92 8.37
C GLU A 16 -0.89 14.75 9.37
N GLU A 17 -2.17 14.41 9.50
CA GLU A 17 -3.07 15.07 10.44
C GLU A 17 -2.68 14.85 11.91
N ASN A 18 -2.12 13.69 12.24
CA ASN A 18 -1.62 13.41 13.59
C ASN A 18 -0.31 14.13 13.90
N GLN A 19 0.59 14.26 12.93
CA GLN A 19 1.82 15.05 13.06
C GLN A 19 1.50 16.53 13.28
N LYS A 20 0.58 17.11 12.49
CA LYS A 20 0.09 18.48 12.70
C LYS A 20 -0.46 18.66 14.11
N ALA A 21 -1.34 17.76 14.55
CA ALA A 21 -1.92 17.80 15.89
C ALA A 21 -0.86 17.72 17.00
N THR A 22 0.17 16.89 16.81
CA THR A 22 1.27 16.73 17.76
C THR A 22 2.07 18.03 17.91
N VAL A 23 2.51 18.61 16.79
CA VAL A 23 3.25 19.89 16.78
C VAL A 23 2.42 21.00 17.42
N LEU A 24 1.12 21.08 17.10
CA LEU A 24 0.20 22.07 17.65
C LEU A 24 -0.03 21.87 19.16
N SER A 25 -0.08 20.62 19.63
CA SER A 25 -0.25 20.32 21.05
C SER A 25 1.00 20.63 21.89
N GLN A 26 2.20 20.48 21.32
CA GLN A 26 3.47 20.77 22.01
C GLN A 26 3.77 22.27 22.10
N LYS A 27 3.32 23.06 21.11
CA LYS A 27 3.75 24.46 20.97
C LYS A 27 3.09 25.46 21.92
N THR A 28 2.02 25.14 22.63
CA THR A 28 1.44 25.93 23.74
C THR A 28 0.09 25.31 24.13
N LYS A 29 -0.49 25.77 25.24
CA LYS A 29 -1.87 25.53 25.71
C LYS A 29 -2.99 25.83 24.67
N LEU A 30 -2.68 25.91 23.38
CA LEU A 30 -3.62 26.15 22.27
C LEU A 30 -4.81 25.20 22.33
N ASN A 31 -4.54 23.92 22.53
CA ASN A 31 -5.58 22.90 22.65
C ASN A 31 -6.57 23.19 23.81
N GLU A 32 -6.17 23.96 24.83
CA GLU A 32 -7.09 24.37 25.89
C GLU A 32 -8.19 25.32 25.39
N ASN A 33 -7.89 26.15 24.37
CA ASN A 33 -8.74 27.23 23.89
C ASN A 33 -9.29 27.03 22.47
N VAL A 34 -8.62 26.23 21.63
CA VAL A 34 -9.01 25.97 20.24
C VAL A 34 -9.08 24.47 19.93
N CYS A 35 -9.96 24.11 19.00
CA CYS A 35 -10.05 22.75 18.47
C CYS A 35 -8.76 22.36 17.76
N ILE A 36 -8.21 21.18 18.06
CA ILE A 36 -6.94 20.73 17.45
C ILE A 36 -7.02 20.42 15.96
N ARG A 37 -8.23 20.15 15.44
CA ARG A 37 -8.44 19.76 14.03
C ARG A 37 -8.68 20.95 13.12
N CYS A 38 -9.49 21.92 13.57
CA CYS A 38 -9.87 23.07 12.73
C CYS A 38 -9.35 24.42 13.25
N CYS A 39 -8.62 24.42 14.38
CA CYS A 39 -8.05 25.61 15.04
C CYS A 39 -9.06 26.70 15.40
N ARG A 40 -10.36 26.42 15.38
CA ARG A 40 -11.41 27.35 15.81
C ARG A 40 -11.51 27.38 17.33
N SER A 41 -11.71 28.56 17.90
CA SER A 41 -11.89 28.77 19.35
C SER A 41 -13.14 28.08 19.88
N PHE A 42 -13.03 27.49 21.06
CA PHE A 42 -14.20 26.92 21.74
C PHE A 42 -15.14 28.02 22.21
N GLY A 43 -16.43 27.74 22.11
CA GLY A 43 -17.51 28.61 22.58
C GLY A 43 -18.38 27.88 23.59
N ILE A 44 -19.09 28.64 24.43
CA ILE A 44 -19.90 28.09 25.52
C ILE A 44 -21.20 27.45 25.00
N ILE A 45 -21.76 27.97 23.91
CA ILE A 45 -23.09 27.56 23.40
C ILE A 45 -22.97 26.70 22.14
N PHE A 46 -22.45 27.26 21.04
CA PHE A 46 -22.47 26.60 19.72
C PHE A 46 -21.24 25.75 19.44
N ASN A 47 -20.09 26.07 20.05
CA ASN A 47 -18.83 25.39 19.81
C ASN A 47 -18.22 24.78 21.07
N ARG A 48 -19.03 24.00 21.80
CA ARG A 48 -18.61 23.39 23.06
C ARG A 48 -17.40 22.46 22.87
N LYS A 49 -16.48 22.56 23.81
CA LYS A 49 -15.28 21.73 23.93
C LYS A 49 -15.65 20.29 24.25
N GLN A 50 -15.11 19.35 23.48
CA GLN A 50 -15.22 17.90 23.70
C GLN A 50 -13.82 17.29 23.79
N THR A 51 -13.68 16.14 24.45
CA THR A 51 -12.41 15.41 24.52
C THR A 51 -12.48 14.15 23.70
N CYS A 52 -11.53 13.95 22.77
CA CYS A 52 -11.40 12.71 22.03
C CYS A 52 -11.02 11.57 22.98
N GLN A 53 -11.77 10.47 23.01
CA GLN A 53 -11.47 9.32 23.86
C GLN A 53 -10.19 8.58 23.44
N LEU A 54 -9.77 8.71 22.18
CA LEU A 54 -8.59 8.02 21.64
C LEU A 54 -7.31 8.85 21.84
N CYS A 55 -7.20 10.01 21.19
CA CYS A 55 -5.99 10.83 21.26
C CYS A 55 -5.95 11.80 22.46
N LYS A 56 -7.02 11.89 23.28
CA LYS A 56 -7.13 12.76 24.47
C LYS A 56 -7.05 14.27 24.21
N LEU A 57 -7.04 14.69 22.95
CA LEU A 57 -7.03 16.10 22.54
C LEU A 57 -8.45 16.69 22.51
N TYR A 58 -8.55 18.00 22.74
CA TYR A 58 -9.81 18.73 22.67
C TYR A 58 -10.23 19.05 21.23
N ILE A 59 -11.50 18.83 20.94
CA ILE A 59 -12.13 18.94 19.62
C ILE A 59 -13.49 19.64 19.73
N CYS A 60 -13.91 20.26 18.63
CA CYS A 60 -15.26 20.83 18.52
C CYS A 60 -16.28 19.80 18.06
N LYS A 61 -17.57 20.14 18.23
CA LYS A 61 -18.71 19.32 17.77
C LYS A 61 -18.64 18.95 16.28
N SER A 62 -18.13 19.84 15.42
CA SER A 62 -18.02 19.58 13.97
C SER A 62 -16.87 18.65 13.59
N CYS A 63 -15.87 18.50 14.47
CA CYS A 63 -14.69 17.66 14.24
C CYS A 63 -14.76 16.34 15.01
N CYS A 64 -15.93 15.97 15.53
CA CYS A 64 -16.12 14.79 16.35
C CYS A 64 -17.36 13.98 15.94
N LEU A 65 -17.34 12.70 16.31
CA LEU A 65 -18.45 11.77 16.25
C LEU A 65 -18.72 11.25 17.66
N TYR A 66 -19.98 10.93 17.95
CA TYR A 66 -20.34 10.25 19.19
C TYR A 66 -20.27 8.73 18.98
N ASP A 67 -19.32 8.10 19.67
CA ASP A 67 -19.19 6.65 19.78
C ASP A 67 -20.23 6.14 20.78
N ARG A 68 -21.27 5.47 20.26
CA ARG A 68 -22.37 4.91 21.08
C ARG A 68 -21.92 3.73 21.93
N GLU A 69 -20.94 2.97 21.47
CA GLU A 69 -20.44 1.77 22.15
C GLU A 69 -19.63 2.16 23.38
N ASN A 70 -18.69 3.10 23.21
CA ASN A 70 -17.82 3.59 24.28
C ASN A 70 -18.36 4.84 25.01
N LYS A 71 -19.60 5.24 24.69
CA LYS A 71 -20.34 6.38 25.26
C LYS A 71 -19.50 7.67 25.34
N GLY A 72 -18.89 8.10 24.25
CA GLY A 72 -18.15 9.37 24.24
C GLY A 72 -17.75 9.86 22.86
N TYR A 73 -16.92 10.89 22.80
CA TYR A 73 -16.56 11.55 21.55
C TYR A 73 -15.22 11.07 21.01
N ILE A 74 -15.16 10.87 19.70
CA ILE A 74 -13.93 10.58 18.95
C ILE A 74 -13.78 11.62 17.83
N CYS A 75 -12.55 12.01 17.50
CA CYS A 75 -12.33 12.89 16.35
C CYS A 75 -12.40 12.11 15.03
N HIS A 76 -12.75 12.76 13.92
CA HIS A 76 -12.86 12.12 12.60
C HIS A 76 -11.60 11.34 12.22
N THR A 77 -10.42 11.93 12.39
CA THR A 77 -9.14 11.25 12.13
C THR A 77 -8.96 9.97 12.95
N CYS A 78 -9.37 9.95 14.22
CA CYS A 78 -9.27 8.74 15.04
C CYS A 78 -10.34 7.70 14.67
N ALA A 79 -11.50 8.14 14.19
CA ALA A 79 -12.54 7.25 13.67
C ALA A 79 -12.06 6.56 12.38
N GLU A 80 -11.51 7.34 11.44
CA GLU A 80 -10.91 6.84 10.20
C GLU A 80 -9.73 5.88 10.49
N ALA A 81 -8.86 6.21 11.45
CA ALA A 81 -7.77 5.32 11.85
C ALA A 81 -8.27 3.99 12.41
N ARG A 82 -9.32 4.00 13.23
CA ARG A 82 -9.94 2.78 13.76
C ARG A 82 -10.56 1.96 12.64
N GLU A 83 -11.27 2.60 11.72
CA GLU A 83 -11.89 1.94 10.57
C GLU A 83 -10.85 1.33 9.63
N LEU A 84 -9.79 2.07 9.32
CA LEU A 84 -8.68 1.59 8.51
C LEU A 84 -8.04 0.36 9.15
N LYS A 85 -7.76 0.40 10.45
CA LYS A 85 -7.18 -0.74 11.18
C LYS A 85 -8.06 -2.00 11.12
N MET A 86 -9.38 -1.84 11.14
CA MET A 86 -10.30 -2.98 10.99
C MET A 86 -10.31 -3.51 9.54
N LYS A 87 -10.35 -2.61 8.56
CA LYS A 87 -10.49 -2.94 7.14
C LYS A 87 -9.20 -3.43 6.50
N SER A 88 -8.04 -2.99 6.97
CA SER A 88 -6.74 -3.35 6.39
C SER A 88 -6.41 -4.83 6.61
N CYS A 89 -6.96 -5.46 7.66
CA CYS A 89 -6.66 -6.85 8.04
C CYS A 89 -5.15 -7.13 8.03
N GLU A 90 -4.34 -6.14 8.45
CA GLU A 90 -2.87 -6.20 8.42
C GLU A 90 -2.34 -7.48 9.07
N TRP A 91 -2.90 -7.87 10.22
CA TRP A 91 -2.51 -9.10 10.91
C TRP A 91 -2.63 -10.34 10.02
N PHE A 92 -3.68 -10.42 9.19
CA PHE A 92 -3.91 -11.56 8.31
C PHE A 92 -2.90 -11.54 7.17
N TYR A 93 -2.73 -10.38 6.52
CA TYR A 93 -1.83 -10.24 5.39
C TYR A 93 -0.35 -10.35 5.77
N ASP A 94 0.06 -9.93 6.97
CA ASP A 94 1.41 -10.14 7.49
C ASP A 94 1.71 -11.61 7.68
N ASN A 95 0.78 -12.36 8.28
CA ASN A 95 0.94 -13.79 8.50
C ASN A 95 0.94 -14.57 7.18
N VAL A 96 0.04 -14.24 6.25
CA VAL A 96 0.00 -14.85 4.92
C VAL A 96 1.28 -14.54 4.14
N SER A 97 1.78 -13.31 4.19
CA SER A 97 2.99 -12.90 3.46
C SER A 97 4.26 -13.54 4.01
N LYS A 98 4.33 -13.79 5.33
CA LYS A 98 5.43 -14.55 5.95
C LYS A 98 5.41 -16.03 5.54
N LYS A 99 4.21 -16.63 5.46
CA LYS A 99 4.06 -18.07 5.16
C LYS A 99 4.11 -18.38 3.67
N PHE A 100 3.67 -17.47 2.80
CA PHE A 100 3.54 -17.70 1.37
C PHE A 100 4.25 -16.62 0.56
N LYS A 101 5.18 -17.06 -0.30
CA LYS A 101 5.94 -16.17 -1.20
C LYS A 101 5.07 -15.46 -2.26
N ARG A 102 3.83 -15.90 -2.46
CA ARG A 102 2.88 -15.38 -3.46
C ARG A 102 1.44 -15.57 -2.98
N PHE A 103 0.55 -14.66 -3.37
CA PHE A 103 -0.89 -14.80 -3.14
C PHE A 103 -1.48 -16.03 -3.82
N GLY A 104 -2.57 -16.55 -3.25
CA GLY A 104 -3.26 -17.74 -3.75
C GLY A 104 -3.68 -17.62 -5.21
N SER A 105 -4.27 -16.48 -5.61
CA SER A 105 -4.64 -16.20 -7.00
C SER A 105 -3.44 -16.23 -7.94
N ALA A 106 -2.31 -15.62 -7.55
CA ALA A 106 -1.07 -15.66 -8.32
C ALA A 106 -0.49 -17.08 -8.45
N LYS A 107 -0.66 -17.93 -7.42
CA LYS A 107 -0.30 -19.35 -7.47
C LYS A 107 -1.20 -20.10 -8.46
N VAL A 108 -2.52 -19.90 -8.39
CA VAL A 108 -3.50 -20.55 -9.29
C VAL A 108 -3.22 -20.18 -10.74
N VAL A 109 -3.10 -18.89 -11.07
CA VAL A 109 -2.79 -18.41 -12.42
C VAL A 109 -1.52 -19.10 -12.95
N ARG A 110 -0.45 -19.14 -12.15
CA ARG A 110 0.80 -19.80 -12.57
C ARG A 110 0.62 -21.30 -12.83
N THR A 111 -0.14 -22.00 -12.00
CA THR A 111 -0.42 -23.43 -12.18
C THR A 111 -1.21 -23.65 -13.47
N LEU A 112 -2.25 -22.85 -13.72
CA LEU A 112 -3.06 -22.91 -14.94
C LEU A 112 -2.20 -22.67 -16.20
N TYR A 113 -1.35 -21.64 -16.20
CA TYR A 113 -0.43 -21.39 -17.33
C TYR A 113 0.56 -22.55 -17.54
N LYS A 114 1.10 -23.14 -16.47
CA LYS A 114 1.99 -24.31 -16.57
C LYS A 114 1.26 -25.53 -17.12
N GLN A 115 0.02 -25.76 -16.70
CA GLN A 115 -0.79 -26.87 -17.19
C GLN A 115 -1.11 -26.70 -18.66
N LYS A 116 -1.54 -25.50 -19.09
CA LYS A 116 -1.75 -25.20 -20.51
C LYS A 116 -0.50 -25.49 -21.35
N ARG A 117 0.70 -25.08 -20.89
CA ARG A 117 1.96 -25.39 -21.60
C ARG A 117 2.22 -26.90 -21.70
N LYS A 118 1.92 -27.67 -20.65
CA LYS A 118 2.07 -29.14 -20.66
C LYS A 118 1.03 -29.81 -21.55
N ASP A 119 -0.20 -29.32 -21.56
CA ASP A 119 -1.27 -29.85 -22.42
C ASP A 119 -0.99 -29.53 -23.89
N SER A 120 -0.46 -28.34 -24.20
CA SER A 120 0.03 -27.99 -25.53
C SER A 120 1.23 -28.84 -25.96
N ALA A 121 2.18 -29.10 -25.05
CA ALA A 121 3.32 -29.99 -25.33
C ALA A 121 2.89 -31.46 -25.50
N ARG A 122 1.89 -31.93 -24.75
CA ARG A 122 1.31 -33.28 -24.94
C ARG A 122 0.57 -33.40 -26.27
N ARG A 123 -0.25 -32.41 -26.64
CA ARG A 123 -0.90 -32.40 -27.97
C ARG A 123 0.13 -32.40 -29.09
N TYR A 124 1.14 -31.54 -29.00
CA TYR A 124 2.26 -31.54 -29.96
C TYR A 124 2.97 -32.90 -30.05
N HIS A 125 3.11 -33.64 -28.94
CA HIS A 125 3.68 -35.00 -28.96
C HIS A 125 2.72 -36.09 -29.46
N THR A 126 1.41 -35.93 -29.29
CA THR A 126 0.40 -36.91 -29.73
C THR A 126 0.14 -36.77 -31.24
N ASP A 127 0.37 -35.57 -31.79
CA ASP A 127 0.22 -35.27 -33.22
C ASP A 127 1.51 -35.58 -34.03
N ASN A 128 2.62 -35.95 -33.35
CA ASN A 128 3.94 -36.24 -33.95
C ASN A 128 4.41 -37.70 -33.76
N GLU A 129 3.50 -38.68 -33.72
CA GLU A 129 3.86 -40.08 -34.07
C GLU A 129 4.08 -40.25 -35.60
N SER A 130 4.54 -39.20 -36.26
CA SER A 130 5.08 -39.21 -37.61
C SER A 130 6.10 -38.07 -37.73
N ASP A 131 7.37 -38.46 -37.70
CA ASP A 131 8.49 -37.83 -38.42
C ASP A 131 9.22 -36.60 -37.82
N SER A 132 10.54 -36.69 -37.95
CA SER A 132 11.64 -35.74 -37.70
C SER A 132 12.02 -35.39 -36.24
N GLY A 133 13.20 -35.89 -35.84
CA GLY A 133 13.86 -35.55 -34.58
C GLY A 133 14.44 -34.14 -34.59
N TYR A 134 13.67 -33.16 -34.11
CA TYR A 134 14.16 -31.83 -33.75
C TYR A 134 13.79 -31.51 -32.29
N ASP A 135 14.79 -31.22 -31.45
CA ASP A 135 14.65 -30.91 -30.02
C ASP A 135 14.79 -29.39 -29.75
N PRO A 136 13.70 -28.67 -29.42
CA PRO A 136 13.74 -27.23 -29.11
C PRO A 136 14.32 -26.88 -27.73
N SER A 137 14.73 -27.87 -26.91
CA SER A 137 15.20 -27.65 -25.54
C SER A 137 16.54 -26.89 -25.44
N LEU A 138 17.28 -26.76 -26.55
CA LEU A 138 18.57 -26.04 -26.59
C LEU A 138 18.45 -24.50 -26.59
N LEU A 139 17.26 -23.93 -26.77
CA LEU A 139 17.09 -22.46 -26.83
C LEU A 139 16.66 -21.80 -25.50
N SER A 140 16.32 -22.57 -24.46
CA SER A 140 15.77 -22.00 -23.21
C SER A 140 16.80 -21.82 -22.07
N SER A 141 18.08 -22.05 -22.34
CA SER A 141 19.16 -21.98 -21.32
C SER A 141 20.10 -20.79 -21.56
N LYS A 142 19.58 -19.56 -21.56
CA LYS A 142 20.38 -18.39 -21.14
C LYS A 142 19.63 -17.58 -20.10
N GLN A 143 20.13 -17.79 -18.89
CA GLN A 143 19.78 -17.25 -17.60
C GLN A 143 20.00 -15.73 -17.59
N TYR A 144 19.02 -14.98 -17.08
CA TYR A 144 19.14 -13.56 -16.79
C TYR A 144 20.30 -13.35 -15.80
N GLY A 145 21.41 -12.83 -16.30
CA GLY A 145 22.55 -12.39 -15.50
C GLY A 145 22.32 -10.99 -14.93
N SER A 146 22.64 -10.86 -13.64
CA SER A 146 22.84 -9.67 -12.79
C SER A 146 22.69 -8.26 -13.39
N LEU A 147 21.93 -7.40 -12.68
CA LEU A 147 21.75 -5.95 -12.88
C LEU A 147 23.04 -5.11 -12.85
N GLN A 148 24.22 -5.69 -12.64
CA GLN A 148 25.50 -4.97 -12.64
C GLN A 148 26.10 -4.76 -14.05
N SER A 149 25.57 -5.42 -15.09
CA SER A 149 26.12 -5.33 -16.46
C SER A 149 25.45 -4.27 -17.34
N LEU A 150 24.30 -3.71 -16.93
CA LEU A 150 23.61 -2.66 -17.70
C LEU A 150 24.22 -1.27 -17.50
N ASP A 151 24.82 -0.98 -16.34
CA ASP A 151 25.46 0.33 -16.08
C ASP A 151 26.70 0.56 -16.95
N ARG A 152 27.44 -0.51 -17.31
CA ARG A 152 28.63 -0.39 -18.18
C ARG A 152 28.29 -0.12 -19.64
N LEU A 153 27.09 -0.49 -20.09
CA LEU A 153 26.65 -0.22 -21.47
C LEU A 153 26.13 1.21 -21.64
N HIS A 154 25.55 1.82 -20.60
CA HIS A 154 25.02 3.18 -20.69
C HIS A 154 26.14 4.24 -20.76
N GLN A 155 27.30 3.99 -20.14
CA GLN A 155 28.45 4.91 -20.19
C GLN A 155 29.14 4.94 -21.56
N GLN A 156 28.92 3.93 -22.41
CA GLN A 156 29.64 3.77 -23.67
C GLN A 156 28.85 4.27 -24.88
N VAL A 157 27.55 4.55 -24.71
CA VAL A 157 26.68 5.09 -25.77
C VAL A 157 26.68 6.63 -25.80
N GLU A 158 26.95 7.33 -24.69
CA GLU A 158 26.98 8.80 -24.68
C GLU A 158 28.33 9.43 -25.09
N GLY A 159 29.31 8.63 -25.53
CA GLY A 159 30.66 9.10 -25.84
C GLY A 159 31.01 9.28 -27.32
N HIS A 160 30.07 9.11 -28.25
CA HIS A 160 30.41 9.03 -29.68
C HIS A 160 29.65 10.01 -30.60
N ASP A 161 29.08 11.10 -30.06
CA ASP A 161 28.29 12.07 -30.84
C ASP A 161 28.76 13.53 -30.72
N ARG A 162 30.06 13.76 -30.56
CA ARG A 162 30.66 15.07 -30.86
C ARG A 162 32.03 14.87 -31.47
N ASP A 163 32.12 15.10 -32.78
CA ASP A 163 33.18 15.87 -33.44
C ASP A 163 32.82 16.00 -34.93
N THR A 164 31.88 16.91 -35.22
CA THR A 164 31.85 17.67 -36.47
C THR A 164 32.43 19.05 -36.17
N GLU A 165 33.68 19.27 -36.55
CA GLU A 165 34.21 20.46 -37.24
C GLU A 165 35.69 20.24 -37.60
#